data_AF-A0A8J6MV13-F1
#
_entry.id   AF-A0A8J6MV13-F1
#
_cell.length_a   1.000
_cell.length_b   1.000
_cell.length_c   1.000
_cell.angle_alpha   90.00
_cell.angle_beta   90.00
_cell.angle_gamma   90.00
#
_symmetry.space_group_name_H-M   'P 1'
#
loop_
_entity.id
_entity.type
_entity.pdbx_description
1 polymer ?
#
loop_
_entity_poly.entity_id
_entity_poly.type
_entity_poly.pdbx_seq_one_letter_code
_entity_poly.pdbx_strand_id
1 'polypeptide(L)'
;MFKDYGYAEEGQLGKPYNFRLLKRLARFAIAYRKSIAVGLLLSILISLFALTVPYLTKIAIDQYIVASWYRIDSGRLTDPAFRDLKRRYSHLLETNSVHSVYYISNINIKKIDPADLHLLRTQGLLSSERFYRLGSGVKTEGFLEENRKAFDEMTDGSFLIPYDLLERLPEKTILKIRAGDVHGVALIAAIFFFLLLLSLGISYMEYYILEFTGQRIMLDIRLSLFSRMQSQSLRFFERHPVGRLVTRVTNDIENLNEMFKSVLITVFKDLFILLGILIILLYLNWRLAIICFTLLPVIFCVTFIFSSMAREAFRQLRATVAKINGFLQERISGMQVIQLFVREKFQMDAFSRINHENYLAGMKQIRVFALFMPAMELFSSLAVAFLIWHGGGKVIQEELTLGTLVAFISYIQMFFKPIRDISEKYNIMQL
;
A
#
# COMPACT_ATOMS: atom_id res chain seq x y z
N MET A 1 3.91 15.54 59.80
CA MET A 1 3.81 14.23 59.12
C MET A 1 2.49 14.19 58.34
N PHE A 2 2.38 15.00 57.28
CA PHE A 2 1.22 15.01 56.39
C PHE A 2 1.61 14.26 55.13
N LYS A 3 0.91 13.15 54.87
CA LYS A 3 1.11 12.28 53.71
C LYS A 3 0.78 13.04 52.42
N ASP A 4 1.67 12.87 51.45
CA ASP A 4 1.54 13.27 50.06
C ASP A 4 0.13 13.01 49.50
N TYR A 5 -0.60 14.08 49.23
CA TYR A 5 -1.63 14.08 48.19
C TYR A 5 -0.98 14.41 46.84
N GLY A 6 0.09 13.68 46.52
CA GLY A 6 0.73 13.71 45.22
C GLY A 6 0.10 12.63 44.34
N TYR A 7 -0.43 13.02 43.17
CA TYR A 7 -0.72 12.11 42.07
C TYR A 7 0.57 11.57 41.41
N ALA A 8 1.61 11.35 42.21
CA ALA A 8 2.97 11.01 41.78
C ALA A 8 3.31 9.55 42.12
N GLU A 9 2.43 8.63 41.77
CA GLU A 9 2.83 7.23 41.55
C GLU A 9 2.09 6.71 40.32
N GLU A 10 2.49 7.22 39.14
CA GLU A 10 2.55 6.35 37.97
C GLU A 10 3.63 5.32 38.26
N GLY A 11 3.24 4.24 38.95
CA GLY A 11 4.06 3.06 39.12
C GLY A 11 4.63 2.68 37.77
N GLN A 12 5.95 2.39 37.74
CA GLN A 12 6.72 1.94 36.58
C GLN A 12 5.79 1.37 35.50
N LEU A 13 5.54 2.15 34.45
CA LEU A 13 4.83 1.68 33.27
C LEU A 13 5.52 0.39 32.85
N GLY A 14 4.88 -0.75 33.17
CA GLY A 14 5.36 -2.05 32.73
C GLY A 14 5.55 -2.00 31.22
N LYS A 15 6.49 -2.79 30.70
CA LYS A 15 6.84 -2.82 29.27
C LYS A 15 5.58 -2.61 28.40
N PRO A 16 5.62 -1.74 27.37
CA PRO A 16 4.44 -1.36 26.56
C PRO A 16 3.68 -2.53 25.91
N TYR A 17 4.22 -3.75 26.00
CA TYR A 17 3.61 -5.00 25.59
C TYR A 17 3.48 -5.97 26.77
N ASN A 18 2.60 -5.69 27.72
CA ASN A 18 2.24 -6.70 28.71
C ASN A 18 1.22 -7.67 28.10
N PHE A 19 1.72 -8.71 27.43
CA PHE A 19 0.89 -9.76 26.82
C PHE A 19 -0.12 -10.41 27.79
N ARG A 20 0.12 -10.37 29.11
CA ARG A 20 -0.87 -10.85 30.09
C ARG A 20 -2.09 -9.93 30.20
N LEU A 21 -1.90 -8.62 30.07
CA LEU A 21 -3.00 -7.64 30.04
C LEU A 21 -3.81 -7.81 28.76
N LEU A 22 -3.15 -7.92 27.60
CA LEU A 22 -3.81 -8.22 26.32
C LEU A 22 -4.62 -9.53 26.39
N LYS A 23 -4.05 -10.59 26.97
CA LYS A 23 -4.77 -11.88 27.15
C LYS A 23 -5.99 -11.74 28.07
N ARG A 24 -5.94 -10.88 29.09
CA ARG A 24 -7.08 -10.62 29.98
C ARG A 24 -8.18 -9.85 29.25
N LEU A 25 -7.82 -8.83 28.48
CA LEU A 25 -8.75 -8.02 27.68
C LEU A 25 -9.36 -8.83 26.52
N ALA A 26 -8.58 -9.74 25.92
CA ALA A 26 -9.04 -10.64 24.88
C ALA A 26 -10.22 -11.52 25.33
N ARG A 27 -10.43 -11.73 26.64
CA ARG A 27 -11.62 -12.46 27.14
C ARG A 27 -12.94 -11.74 26.81
N PHE A 28 -12.94 -10.40 26.82
CA PHE A 28 -14.11 -9.63 26.38
C PHE A 28 -14.28 -9.69 24.86
N ALA A 29 -13.17 -9.63 24.11
CA ALA A 29 -13.19 -9.75 22.65
C ALA A 29 -13.58 -11.15 22.14
N ILE A 30 -13.28 -12.23 22.89
CA ILE A 30 -13.56 -13.62 22.51
C ILE A 30 -15.06 -13.86 22.33
N ALA A 31 -15.92 -13.21 23.12
CA ALA A 31 -17.37 -13.29 22.96
C ALA A 31 -17.80 -12.83 21.54
N TYR A 32 -17.06 -11.89 20.96
CA TYR A 32 -17.29 -11.31 19.64
C TYR A 32 -16.34 -11.83 18.56
N ARG A 33 -15.66 -12.98 18.80
CA ARG A 33 -14.68 -13.56 17.87
C ARG A 33 -15.21 -13.75 16.44
N LYS A 34 -16.51 -14.02 16.27
CA LYS A 34 -17.13 -14.18 14.95
C LYS A 34 -17.16 -12.86 14.19
N SER A 35 -17.60 -11.78 14.83
CA SER A 35 -17.64 -10.44 14.21
C SER A 35 -16.24 -9.93 13.90
N ILE A 36 -15.27 -10.16 14.80
CA ILE A 36 -13.86 -9.82 14.56
C ILE A 36 -13.30 -10.63 13.39
N ALA A 37 -13.57 -11.94 13.33
CA ALA A 37 -13.13 -12.78 12.22
C ALA A 37 -13.76 -12.34 10.88
N VAL A 38 -15.04 -11.98 10.87
CA VAL A 38 -15.71 -11.39 9.70
C VAL A 38 -15.02 -10.09 9.30
N GLY A 39 -14.76 -9.19 10.25
CA GLY A 39 -14.02 -7.95 9.99
C GLY A 39 -12.66 -8.20 9.33
N LEU A 40 -11.85 -9.11 9.89
CA LEU A 40 -10.54 -9.47 9.34
C LEU A 40 -10.64 -10.11 7.93
N LEU A 41 -11.65 -10.94 7.69
CA LEU A 41 -11.91 -11.52 6.37
C LEU A 41 -12.29 -10.43 5.36
N LEU A 42 -13.12 -9.45 5.76
CA LEU A 42 -13.42 -8.30 4.92
C LEU A 42 -12.17 -7.46 4.66
N SER A 43 -11.29 -7.26 5.65
CA SER A 43 -9.99 -6.56 5.47
C SER A 43 -9.11 -7.26 4.42
N ILE A 44 -9.08 -8.60 4.43
CA ILE A 44 -8.36 -9.41 3.43
C ILE A 44 -8.98 -9.20 2.05
N LEU A 45 -10.31 -9.27 1.96
CA LEU A 45 -11.02 -9.10 0.68
C LEU A 45 -10.79 -7.72 0.07
N ILE A 46 -10.86 -6.66 0.87
CA ILE A 46 -10.55 -5.28 0.45
C ILE A 46 -9.09 -5.17 -0.02
N SER A 47 -8.18 -5.79 0.72
CA SER A 47 -6.76 -5.82 0.34
C SER A 47 -6.56 -6.53 -0.99
N LEU A 48 -7.21 -7.67 -1.23
CA LEU A 48 -7.15 -8.38 -2.51
C LEU A 48 -7.69 -7.53 -3.67
N PHE A 49 -8.79 -6.79 -3.47
CA PHE A 49 -9.30 -5.87 -4.47
C PHE A 49 -8.33 -4.73 -4.76
N ALA A 50 -7.75 -4.13 -3.73
CA ALA A 50 -6.71 -3.10 -3.88
C ALA A 50 -5.51 -3.63 -4.67
N LEU A 51 -5.08 -4.87 -4.40
CA LEU A 51 -3.98 -5.51 -5.13
C LEU A 51 -4.33 -5.87 -6.58
N THR A 52 -5.62 -6.03 -6.90
CA THR A 52 -6.07 -6.35 -8.27
C THR A 52 -6.01 -5.13 -9.19
N VAL A 53 -6.14 -3.92 -8.65
CA VAL A 53 -6.20 -2.66 -9.43
C VAL A 53 -4.98 -2.46 -10.33
N PRO A 54 -3.72 -2.50 -9.85
CA PRO A 54 -2.56 -2.32 -10.74
C PRO A 54 -2.46 -3.41 -11.82
N TYR A 55 -2.91 -4.62 -11.50
CA TYR A 55 -2.93 -5.74 -12.45
C TYR A 55 -3.93 -5.52 -13.59
N LEU A 56 -5.14 -5.00 -13.28
CA LEU A 56 -6.12 -4.62 -14.30
C LEU A 56 -5.60 -3.51 -15.20
N THR A 57 -4.93 -2.50 -14.63
CA THR A 57 -4.27 -1.45 -15.40
C THR A 57 -3.21 -2.03 -16.34
N LYS A 58 -2.42 -3.01 -15.87
CA LYS A 58 -1.46 -3.74 -16.71
C LYS A 58 -2.13 -4.46 -17.86
N ILE A 59 -3.26 -5.14 -17.64
CA ILE A 59 -4.00 -5.82 -18.70
C ILE A 59 -4.49 -4.79 -19.74
N ALA A 60 -5.09 -3.68 -19.29
CA ALA A 60 -5.56 -2.63 -20.19
C ALA A 60 -4.44 -2.08 -21.07
N ILE A 61 -3.28 -1.82 -20.48
CA ILE A 61 -2.11 -1.31 -21.21
C ILE A 61 -1.61 -2.34 -22.23
N ASP A 62 -1.41 -3.58 -21.80
CA ASP A 62 -0.76 -4.61 -22.64
C ASP A 62 -1.65 -5.11 -23.78
N GLN A 63 -2.95 -5.27 -23.51
CA GLN A 63 -3.88 -5.88 -24.46
C GLN A 63 -4.57 -4.89 -25.39
N TYR A 64 -4.80 -3.65 -24.93
CA TYR A 64 -5.65 -2.71 -25.68
C TYR A 64 -4.98 -1.39 -25.99
N ILE A 65 -4.13 -0.84 -25.11
CA ILE A 65 -3.48 0.47 -25.36
C ILE A 65 -2.25 0.31 -26.25
N VAL A 66 -1.34 -0.60 -25.92
CA VAL A 66 -0.05 -0.83 -26.61
C VAL A 66 -0.02 -2.24 -27.20
N ALA A 67 -1.09 -2.64 -27.87
CA ALA A 67 -1.19 -3.93 -28.55
C ALA A 67 -0.29 -3.94 -29.79
N SER A 68 0.83 -4.67 -29.75
CA SER A 68 1.76 -4.77 -30.87
C SER A 68 2.09 -6.22 -31.23
N TRP A 69 2.34 -6.41 -32.52
CA TRP A 69 2.77 -7.66 -33.14
C TRP A 69 4.09 -7.44 -33.85
N TYR A 70 4.91 -8.48 -33.85
CA TYR A 70 6.24 -8.48 -34.44
C TYR A 70 6.34 -9.57 -35.48
N ARG A 71 6.89 -9.20 -36.64
CA ARG A 71 7.16 -10.13 -37.72
C ARG A 71 8.43 -10.92 -37.43
N ILE A 72 8.39 -12.22 -37.69
CA ILE A 72 9.54 -13.11 -37.68
C ILE A 72 9.79 -13.60 -39.11
N ASP A 73 10.93 -13.16 -39.67
CA ASP A 73 11.27 -13.44 -41.06
C ASP A 73 11.71 -14.88 -41.25
N SER A 74 10.85 -15.64 -41.92
CA SER A 74 11.07 -17.06 -42.19
C SER A 74 11.91 -17.32 -43.46
N GLY A 75 12.16 -16.28 -44.27
CA GLY A 75 12.91 -16.41 -45.54
C GLY A 75 14.42 -16.64 -45.38
N ARG A 76 14.99 -16.37 -44.19
CA ARG A 76 16.42 -16.63 -43.87
C ARG A 76 16.66 -18.03 -43.27
N LEU A 77 15.63 -18.89 -43.26
CA LEU A 77 15.60 -20.13 -42.50
C LEU A 77 16.30 -21.32 -43.20
N THR A 78 17.60 -21.42 -42.98
CA THR A 78 18.36 -22.68 -43.16
C THR A 78 19.02 -23.18 -41.87
N ASP A 79 18.87 -22.46 -40.75
CA ASP A 79 19.57 -22.76 -39.49
C ASP A 79 18.86 -23.87 -38.67
N PRO A 80 19.54 -24.96 -38.28
CA PRO A 80 19.02 -25.98 -37.36
C PRO A 80 18.42 -25.41 -36.06
N ALA A 81 18.96 -24.30 -35.55
CA ALA A 81 18.54 -23.69 -34.29
C ALA A 81 17.09 -23.17 -34.32
N PHE A 82 16.65 -22.59 -35.44
CA PHE A 82 15.30 -22.06 -35.56
C PHE A 82 14.25 -23.17 -35.72
N ARG A 83 14.61 -24.33 -36.29
CA ARG A 83 13.70 -25.48 -36.39
C ARG A 83 13.32 -26.00 -35.01
N ASP A 84 14.28 -26.01 -34.09
CA ASP A 84 14.08 -26.36 -32.70
C ASP A 84 13.28 -25.27 -31.95
N LEU A 85 13.60 -24.00 -32.19
CA LEU A 85 12.86 -22.86 -31.64
C LEU A 85 11.38 -22.86 -32.08
N LYS A 86 11.12 -23.08 -33.38
CA LYS A 86 9.77 -23.24 -33.93
C LYS A 86 9.05 -24.42 -33.29
N ARG A 87 9.73 -25.54 -33.04
CA ARG A 87 9.12 -26.69 -32.36
C ARG A 87 8.71 -26.33 -30.93
N ARG A 88 9.61 -25.66 -30.19
CA ARG A 88 9.39 -25.23 -28.80
C ARG A 88 8.28 -24.17 -28.64
N TYR A 89 8.22 -23.20 -29.55
CA TYR A 89 7.32 -22.04 -29.44
C TYR A 89 6.21 -22.00 -30.50
N SER A 90 5.93 -23.10 -31.18
CA SER A 90 4.88 -23.19 -32.22
C SER A 90 3.51 -22.66 -31.75
N HIS A 91 3.15 -22.87 -30.48
CA HIS A 91 1.90 -22.40 -29.88
C HIS A 91 1.84 -20.88 -29.63
N LEU A 92 2.96 -20.17 -29.71
CA LEU A 92 3.06 -18.71 -29.52
C LEU A 92 3.09 -17.93 -30.83
N LEU A 93 3.35 -18.64 -31.93
CA LEU A 93 3.55 -18.08 -33.27
C LEU A 93 2.28 -18.23 -34.08
N GLU A 94 1.84 -17.14 -34.70
CA GLU A 94 0.73 -17.14 -35.65
C GLU A 94 1.26 -16.91 -37.06
N THR A 95 0.60 -17.47 -38.07
CA THR A 95 1.05 -17.35 -39.47
C THR A 95 0.09 -16.53 -40.31
N ASN A 96 0.67 -15.86 -41.32
CA ASN A 96 -0.08 -15.31 -42.43
C ASN A 96 -0.81 -16.44 -43.20
N SER A 97 -1.90 -16.13 -43.91
CA SER A 97 -2.67 -17.02 -44.78
C SER A 97 -1.81 -17.75 -45.83
N VAL A 98 -0.68 -17.16 -46.22
CA VAL A 98 0.30 -17.76 -47.15
C VAL A 98 1.30 -18.70 -46.43
N HIS A 99 1.23 -18.83 -45.10
CA HIS A 99 2.14 -19.60 -44.23
C HIS A 99 3.65 -19.30 -44.39
N SER A 100 3.98 -18.18 -45.05
CA SER A 100 5.34 -17.77 -45.38
C SER A 100 5.98 -16.89 -44.31
N VAL A 101 5.19 -16.26 -43.45
CA VAL A 101 5.66 -15.31 -42.42
C VAL A 101 4.98 -15.65 -41.08
N TYR A 102 5.79 -15.61 -40.01
CA TYR A 102 5.31 -15.82 -38.64
C TYR A 102 5.21 -14.47 -37.92
N TYR A 103 4.24 -14.34 -37.03
CA TYR A 103 4.06 -13.18 -36.17
C TYR A 103 3.93 -13.62 -34.72
N ILE A 104 4.37 -12.74 -33.84
CA ILE A 104 4.25 -12.94 -32.39
C ILE A 104 3.75 -11.65 -31.73
N SER A 105 2.83 -11.79 -30.77
CA SER A 105 2.35 -10.65 -29.99
C SER A 105 3.35 -10.21 -28.93
N ASN A 106 3.31 -8.93 -28.54
CA ASN A 106 4.05 -8.36 -27.41
C ASN A 106 3.84 -9.08 -26.06
N ILE A 107 2.74 -9.82 -25.91
CA ILE A 107 2.46 -10.63 -24.72
C ILE A 107 3.17 -11.99 -24.84
N ASN A 108 3.13 -12.61 -26.02
CA ASN A 108 3.70 -13.94 -26.24
C ASN A 108 5.23 -13.90 -26.41
N ILE A 109 5.79 -12.81 -26.93
CA ILE A 109 7.24 -12.65 -27.12
C ILE A 109 8.04 -12.84 -25.83
N LYS A 110 7.44 -12.52 -24.68
CA LYS A 110 8.09 -12.65 -23.37
C LYS A 110 7.99 -14.04 -22.74
N LYS A 111 7.16 -14.91 -23.30
CA LYS A 111 7.11 -16.32 -22.90
C LYS A 111 8.26 -17.10 -23.54
N ILE A 112 8.97 -16.51 -24.51
CA ILE A 112 10.20 -17.04 -25.07
C ILE A 112 11.33 -16.88 -24.05
N ASP A 113 12.21 -17.89 -23.96
CA ASP A 113 13.41 -17.79 -23.14
C ASP A 113 14.26 -16.57 -23.56
N PRO A 114 14.72 -15.73 -22.61
CA PRO A 114 15.57 -14.59 -22.91
C PRO A 114 16.80 -14.91 -23.79
N ALA A 115 17.39 -16.11 -23.66
CA ALA A 115 18.50 -16.54 -24.50
C ALA A 115 18.07 -16.74 -25.96
N ASP A 116 16.92 -17.38 -26.19
CA ASP A 116 16.36 -17.60 -27.52
C ASP A 116 15.92 -16.27 -28.16
N LEU A 117 15.34 -15.35 -27.36
CA LEU A 117 14.96 -14.01 -27.82
C LEU A 117 16.18 -13.19 -28.26
N HIS A 118 17.28 -13.28 -27.50
CA HIS A 118 18.54 -12.63 -27.86
C HIS A 118 19.07 -13.16 -29.19
N LEU A 119 19.00 -14.48 -29.43
CA LEU A 119 19.40 -15.10 -30.70
C LEU A 119 18.54 -14.63 -31.88
N LEU A 120 17.21 -14.59 -31.70
CA LEU A 120 16.29 -14.09 -32.74
C LEU A 120 16.61 -12.65 -33.16
N ARG A 121 17.17 -11.84 -32.25
CA ARG A 121 17.59 -10.47 -32.54
C ARG A 121 18.96 -10.37 -33.17
N THR A 122 19.97 -11.04 -32.62
CA THR A 122 21.33 -10.97 -33.18
C THR A 122 21.39 -11.51 -34.60
N GLN A 123 20.55 -12.50 -34.92
CA GLN A 123 20.41 -13.03 -36.27
C GLN A 123 19.47 -12.20 -37.17
N GLY A 124 18.87 -11.12 -36.65
CA GLY A 124 17.95 -10.25 -37.38
C GLY A 124 16.70 -10.98 -37.89
N LEU A 125 16.22 -11.98 -37.15
CA LEU A 125 15.02 -12.76 -37.47
C LEU A 125 13.75 -12.09 -36.95
N LEU A 126 13.84 -11.33 -35.86
CA LEU A 126 12.75 -10.52 -35.32
C LEU A 126 12.80 -9.11 -35.93
N SER A 127 11.72 -8.69 -36.60
CA SER A 127 11.60 -7.34 -37.14
C SER A 127 11.50 -6.29 -36.04
N SER A 128 12.10 -5.12 -36.25
CA SER A 128 11.92 -3.93 -35.41
C SER A 128 10.61 -3.20 -35.68
N GLU A 129 9.94 -3.49 -36.80
CA GLU A 129 8.65 -2.88 -37.14
C GLU A 129 7.52 -3.47 -36.30
N ARG A 130 6.65 -2.58 -35.82
CA ARG A 130 5.47 -2.93 -35.02
C ARG A 130 4.25 -2.99 -35.92
N PHE A 131 3.47 -4.05 -35.75
CA PHE A 131 2.21 -4.26 -36.45
C PHE A 131 1.03 -4.22 -35.47
N TYR A 132 -0.09 -3.66 -35.91
CA TYR A 132 -1.36 -3.69 -35.22
C TYR A 132 -2.27 -4.71 -35.91
N ARG A 133 -2.97 -5.55 -35.12
CA ARG A 133 -3.88 -6.57 -35.65
C ARG A 133 -5.32 -6.04 -35.71
N LEU A 134 -5.83 -5.93 -36.92
CA LEU A 134 -7.22 -5.59 -37.22
C LEU A 134 -8.07 -6.87 -37.25
N GLY A 135 -9.15 -6.91 -36.45
CA GLY A 135 -10.07 -8.06 -36.41
C GLY A 135 -10.76 -8.33 -37.76
N SER A 136 -11.04 -9.61 -38.04
CA SER A 136 -11.60 -10.11 -39.31
C SER A 136 -12.99 -9.57 -39.69
N GLY A 137 -13.71 -8.98 -38.73
CA GLY A 137 -15.05 -8.41 -38.95
C GLY A 137 -15.08 -6.94 -39.39
N VAL A 138 -13.92 -6.27 -39.49
CA VAL A 138 -13.89 -4.84 -39.85
C VAL A 138 -13.91 -4.69 -41.37
N LYS A 139 -14.99 -4.10 -41.90
CA LYS A 139 -15.08 -3.78 -43.33
C LYS A 139 -13.96 -2.82 -43.73
N THR A 140 -13.04 -3.31 -44.56
CA THR A 140 -12.01 -2.52 -45.24
C THR A 140 -12.67 -1.74 -46.37
N GLU A 141 -13.23 -0.57 -46.10
CA GLU A 141 -13.75 0.35 -47.13
C GLU A 141 -12.82 1.60 -47.22
N GLY A 142 -12.53 2.07 -48.44
CA GLY A 142 -11.72 3.26 -48.69
C GLY A 142 -10.21 3.04 -48.60
N PHE A 143 -9.52 3.78 -47.73
CA PHE A 143 -8.04 3.78 -47.61
C PHE A 143 -7.44 2.39 -47.34
N LEU A 144 -8.19 1.50 -46.67
CA LEU A 144 -7.76 0.14 -46.39
C LEU A 144 -7.77 -0.76 -47.65
N GLU A 145 -8.61 -0.47 -48.65
CA GLU A 145 -8.55 -1.18 -49.93
C GLU A 145 -7.39 -0.69 -50.80
N GLU A 146 -7.14 0.63 -50.83
CA GLU A 146 -6.04 1.23 -51.59
C GLU A 146 -4.67 0.73 -51.12
N ASN A 147 -4.52 0.49 -49.81
CA ASN A 147 -3.28 0.01 -49.19
C ASN A 147 -3.29 -1.49 -48.87
N ARG A 148 -4.25 -2.26 -49.41
CA ARG A 148 -4.40 -3.69 -49.11
C ARG A 148 -3.14 -4.53 -49.41
N LYS A 149 -2.32 -4.09 -50.36
CA LYS A 149 -1.03 -4.73 -50.69
C LYS A 149 0.03 -4.61 -49.57
N ALA A 150 -0.12 -3.66 -48.67
CA ALA A 150 0.79 -3.43 -47.54
C ALA A 150 0.33 -4.15 -46.25
N PHE A 151 -0.81 -4.85 -46.29
CA PHE A 151 -1.33 -5.59 -45.13
C PHE A 151 -1.07 -7.08 -45.28
N ASP A 152 -0.67 -7.70 -44.18
CA ASP A 152 -0.50 -9.13 -44.10
C ASP A 152 -1.79 -9.76 -43.56
N GLU A 153 -2.45 -10.60 -44.37
CA GLU A 153 -3.66 -11.32 -43.98
C GLU A 153 -3.29 -12.56 -43.15
N MET A 154 -3.84 -12.69 -41.95
CA MET A 154 -3.63 -13.81 -41.05
C MET A 154 -4.55 -14.99 -41.39
N THR A 155 -4.19 -16.18 -40.91
CA THR A 155 -4.96 -17.42 -41.12
C THR A 155 -6.40 -17.38 -40.61
N ASP A 156 -6.71 -16.50 -39.66
CA ASP A 156 -8.05 -16.27 -39.11
C ASP A 156 -8.84 -15.17 -39.84
N GLY A 157 -8.30 -14.63 -40.93
CA GLY A 157 -8.88 -13.53 -41.71
C GLY A 157 -8.67 -12.15 -41.07
N SER A 158 -7.83 -12.02 -40.03
CA SER A 158 -7.43 -10.72 -39.48
C SER A 158 -6.32 -10.08 -40.31
N PHE A 159 -6.17 -8.76 -40.29
CA PHE A 159 -5.14 -8.05 -41.06
C PHE A 159 -4.10 -7.42 -40.12
N LEU A 160 -2.82 -7.49 -40.47
CA LEU A 160 -1.75 -6.80 -39.77
C LEU A 160 -1.37 -5.52 -40.49
N ILE A 161 -1.45 -4.39 -39.77
CA ILE A 161 -1.19 -3.04 -40.28
C ILE A 161 0.09 -2.52 -39.61
N PRO A 162 1.11 -2.10 -40.39
CA PRO A 162 2.28 -1.42 -39.83
C PRO A 162 1.90 -0.14 -39.06
N TYR A 163 2.50 0.08 -37.89
CA TYR A 163 2.22 1.26 -37.06
C TYR A 163 2.48 2.59 -37.81
N ASP A 164 3.52 2.65 -38.65
CA ASP A 164 3.85 3.84 -39.43
C ASP A 164 2.74 4.24 -40.41
N LEU A 165 1.98 3.27 -40.92
CA LEU A 165 0.81 3.52 -41.75
C LEU A 165 -0.40 3.89 -40.89
N LEU A 166 -0.56 3.26 -39.73
CA LEU A 166 -1.63 3.55 -38.78
C LEU A 166 -1.59 5.01 -38.30
N GLU A 167 -0.41 5.56 -38.04
CA GLU A 167 -0.20 6.95 -37.58
C GLU A 167 -0.53 8.00 -38.65
N ARG A 168 -0.49 7.62 -39.94
CA ARG A 168 -0.81 8.53 -41.06
C ARG A 168 -2.30 8.57 -41.39
N LEU A 169 -3.11 7.72 -40.75
CA LEU A 169 -4.55 7.64 -41.03
C LEU A 169 -5.32 8.81 -40.42
N PRO A 170 -6.46 9.21 -41.02
CA PRO A 170 -7.39 10.13 -40.39
C PRO A 170 -7.90 9.56 -39.05
N GLU A 171 -8.06 10.42 -38.04
CA GLU A 171 -8.51 10.02 -36.68
C GLU A 171 -9.80 9.20 -36.69
N LYS A 172 -10.77 9.55 -37.54
CA LYS A 172 -12.05 8.83 -37.68
C LYS A 172 -11.85 7.38 -38.13
N THR A 173 -10.83 7.11 -38.95
CA THR A 173 -10.50 5.76 -39.42
C THR A 173 -9.77 4.98 -38.33
N ILE A 174 -8.86 5.63 -37.60
CA ILE A 174 -8.17 5.01 -36.45
C ILE A 174 -9.17 4.58 -35.39
N LEU A 175 -10.17 5.41 -35.07
CA LEU A 175 -11.22 5.07 -34.10
C LEU A 175 -12.07 3.87 -34.54
N LYS A 176 -12.35 3.72 -35.84
CA LYS A 176 -13.06 2.53 -36.36
C LYS A 176 -12.19 1.27 -36.28
N ILE A 177 -10.91 1.38 -36.64
CA ILE A 177 -9.93 0.28 -36.57
C ILE A 177 -9.76 -0.19 -35.12
N ARG A 178 -9.60 0.75 -34.19
CA ARG A 178 -9.39 0.49 -32.75
C ARG A 178 -10.68 0.41 -31.95
N ALA A 179 -11.84 0.31 -32.59
CA ALA A 179 -13.11 0.23 -31.89
C ALA A 179 -13.13 -0.96 -30.91
N GLY A 180 -12.57 -2.12 -31.30
CA GLY A 180 -12.42 -3.28 -30.42
C GLY A 180 -11.57 -3.00 -29.18
N ASP A 181 -10.46 -2.28 -29.34
CA ASP A 181 -9.60 -1.87 -28.21
C ASP A 181 -10.35 -0.94 -27.26
N VAL A 182 -11.09 0.03 -27.80
CA VAL A 182 -11.89 0.97 -26.98
C VAL A 182 -12.94 0.22 -26.18
N HIS A 183 -13.62 -0.75 -26.77
CA HIS A 183 -14.57 -1.61 -26.05
C HIS A 183 -13.87 -2.45 -24.98
N GLY A 184 -12.68 -2.99 -25.27
CA GLY A 184 -11.87 -3.72 -24.30
C GLY A 184 -11.43 -2.87 -23.10
N VAL A 185 -10.92 -1.67 -23.35
CA VAL A 185 -10.60 -0.69 -22.30
C VAL A 185 -11.85 -0.30 -21.53
N ALA A 186 -12.97 -0.06 -22.19
CA ALA A 186 -14.24 0.27 -21.54
C ALA A 186 -14.74 -0.87 -20.64
N LEU A 187 -14.58 -2.13 -21.06
CA LEU A 187 -14.90 -3.30 -20.25
C LEU A 187 -14.01 -3.37 -19.01
N ILE A 188 -12.69 -3.21 -19.16
CA ILE A 188 -11.78 -3.19 -18.01
C ILE A 188 -12.11 -2.02 -17.08
N ALA A 189 -12.42 -0.84 -17.63
CA ALA A 189 -12.82 0.33 -16.86
C ALA A 189 -14.13 0.08 -16.10
N ALA A 190 -15.11 -0.60 -16.71
CA ALA A 190 -16.35 -1.00 -16.06
C ALA A 190 -16.12 -2.03 -14.94
N ILE A 191 -15.27 -3.04 -15.17
CA ILE A 191 -14.84 -4.00 -14.14
C ILE A 191 -14.14 -3.28 -12.99
N PHE A 192 -13.22 -2.37 -13.30
CA PHE A 192 -12.51 -1.56 -12.32
C PHE A 192 -13.49 -0.71 -11.49
N PHE A 193 -14.41 -0.02 -12.14
CA PHE A 193 -15.44 0.79 -11.47
C PHE A 193 -16.35 -0.07 -10.57
N PHE A 194 -16.77 -1.24 -11.06
CA PHE A 194 -17.55 -2.19 -10.26
C PHE A 194 -16.77 -2.68 -9.04
N LEU A 195 -15.48 -3.03 -9.19
CA LEU A 195 -14.63 -3.42 -8.06
C LEU A 195 -14.43 -2.29 -7.05
N LEU A 196 -14.36 -1.03 -7.50
CA LEU A 196 -14.32 0.11 -6.60
C LEU A 196 -15.62 0.25 -5.80
N LEU A 197 -16.79 0.14 -6.45
CA LEU A 197 -18.09 0.16 -5.76
C LEU A 197 -18.24 -0.99 -4.77
N LEU A 198 -17.82 -2.20 -5.16
CA LEU A 198 -17.84 -3.37 -4.30
C LEU A 198 -16.89 -3.19 -3.11
N SER A 199 -15.68 -2.69 -3.35
CA SER A 199 -14.70 -2.37 -2.30
C SER A 199 -15.24 -1.31 -1.34
N LEU A 200 -15.93 -0.29 -1.84
CA LEU A 200 -16.59 0.73 -1.02
C LEU A 200 -17.66 0.10 -0.11
N GLY A 201 -18.55 -0.73 -0.67
CA GLY A 201 -19.60 -1.40 0.09
C GLY A 201 -19.03 -2.34 1.17
N ILE A 202 -18.01 -3.12 0.85
CA ILE A 202 -17.34 -4.01 1.81
C ILE A 202 -16.60 -3.20 2.87
N SER A 203 -15.91 -2.12 2.51
CA SER A 203 -15.22 -1.23 3.46
C SER A 203 -16.20 -0.59 4.44
N TYR A 204 -17.36 -0.16 3.95
CA TYR A 204 -18.43 0.35 4.81
C TYR A 204 -18.95 -0.73 5.78
N MET A 205 -19.20 -1.94 5.28
CA MET A 205 -19.65 -3.07 6.09
C MET A 205 -18.61 -3.48 7.14
N GLU A 206 -17.34 -3.54 6.76
CA GLU A 206 -16.20 -3.78 7.66
C GLU A 206 -16.19 -2.73 8.77
N TYR A 207 -16.20 -1.45 8.40
CA TYR A 207 -16.20 -0.35 9.36
C TYR A 207 -17.38 -0.45 10.33
N TYR A 208 -18.59 -0.68 9.83
CA TYR A 208 -19.79 -0.79 10.66
C TYR A 208 -19.73 -1.98 11.63
N ILE A 209 -19.35 -3.18 11.15
CA ILE A 209 -19.25 -4.38 11.97
C ILE A 209 -18.22 -4.19 13.08
N LEU A 210 -17.07 -3.60 12.76
CA LEU A 210 -16.00 -3.35 13.73
C LEU A 210 -16.39 -2.28 14.74
N GLU A 211 -17.02 -1.18 14.30
CA GLU A 211 -17.51 -0.13 15.18
C GLU A 211 -18.58 -0.67 16.14
N PHE A 212 -19.58 -1.36 15.61
CA PHE A 212 -20.64 -1.98 16.42
C PHE A 212 -20.06 -2.99 17.43
N THR A 213 -19.11 -3.82 16.99
CA THR A 213 -18.44 -4.80 17.86
C THR A 213 -17.62 -4.12 18.95
N GLY A 214 -16.87 -3.06 18.62
CA GLY A 214 -16.10 -2.29 19.59
C GLY A 214 -16.98 -1.66 20.66
N GLN A 215 -18.09 -1.02 20.26
CA GLN A 215 -19.06 -0.45 21.21
C GLN A 215 -19.69 -1.51 22.13
N ARG A 216 -19.97 -2.70 21.62
CA ARG A 216 -20.48 -3.82 22.42
C ARG A 216 -19.47 -4.33 23.44
N ILE A 217 -18.22 -4.54 23.01
CA ILE A 217 -17.11 -4.90 23.90
C ILE A 217 -16.94 -3.84 24.99
N MET A 218 -16.98 -2.56 24.61
CA MET A 218 -16.88 -1.43 25.54
C MET A 218 -17.98 -1.43 26.60
N LEU A 219 -19.23 -1.65 26.17
CA LEU A 219 -20.38 -1.76 27.07
C LEU A 219 -20.19 -2.88 28.10
N ASP A 220 -19.77 -4.06 27.65
CA ASP A 220 -19.54 -5.21 28.54
C ASP A 220 -18.45 -4.94 29.58
N ILE A 221 -17.37 -4.27 29.16
CA ILE A 221 -16.29 -3.85 30.06
C ILE A 221 -16.83 -2.82 31.08
N ARG A 222 -17.58 -1.80 30.64
CA ARG A 222 -18.18 -0.78 31.51
C ARG A 222 -19.11 -1.40 32.56
N LEU A 223 -20.02 -2.28 32.14
CA LEU A 223 -20.96 -2.96 33.03
C LEU A 223 -20.24 -3.87 34.03
N SER A 224 -19.23 -4.63 33.57
CA SER A 224 -18.45 -5.52 34.43
C SER A 224 -17.66 -4.75 35.48
N LEU A 225 -17.01 -3.64 35.09
CA LEU A 225 -16.26 -2.78 36.01
C LEU A 225 -17.18 -2.04 36.98
N PHE A 226 -18.31 -1.52 36.50
CA PHE A 226 -19.28 -0.83 37.34
C PHE A 226 -19.92 -1.77 38.37
N SER A 227 -20.28 -3.00 37.98
CA SER A 227 -20.76 -4.03 38.91
C SER A 227 -19.69 -4.39 39.95
N ARG A 228 -18.44 -4.57 39.50
CA ARG A 228 -17.33 -4.90 40.40
C ARG A 228 -16.99 -3.77 41.37
N MET A 229 -17.14 -2.52 40.95
CA MET A 229 -16.97 -1.35 41.81
C MET A 229 -18.04 -1.29 42.90
N GLN A 230 -19.32 -1.47 42.54
CA GLN A 230 -20.41 -1.49 43.52
C GLN A 230 -20.27 -2.62 44.56
N SER A 231 -19.64 -3.73 44.19
CA SER A 231 -19.41 -4.85 45.11
C SER A 231 -18.19 -4.66 46.04
N GLN A 232 -17.47 -3.54 45.97
CA GLN A 232 -16.30 -3.30 46.82
C GLN A 232 -16.71 -2.75 48.21
N SER A 233 -15.94 -3.11 49.23
CA SER A 233 -16.10 -2.56 50.58
C SER A 233 -15.83 -1.06 50.62
N LEU A 234 -16.42 -0.32 51.58
CA LEU A 234 -16.15 1.10 51.79
C LEU A 234 -14.64 1.42 51.91
N ARG A 235 -13.87 0.53 52.57
CA ARG A 235 -12.41 0.62 52.72
C ARG A 235 -11.64 0.64 51.39
N PHE A 236 -12.21 0.09 50.32
CA PHE A 236 -11.63 0.17 48.97
C PHE A 236 -11.68 1.61 48.45
N PHE A 237 -12.80 2.30 48.65
CA PHE A 237 -13.03 3.68 48.22
C PHE A 237 -12.26 4.70 49.07
N GLU A 238 -11.94 4.38 50.33
CA GLU A 238 -11.00 5.17 51.14
C GLU A 238 -9.58 5.16 50.55
N ARG A 239 -9.18 4.06 49.88
CA ARG A 239 -7.84 3.90 49.29
C ARG A 239 -7.77 4.33 47.82
N HIS A 240 -8.90 4.46 47.14
CA HIS A 240 -8.98 4.79 45.71
C HIS A 240 -9.97 5.94 45.49
N PRO A 241 -9.49 7.16 45.18
CA PRO A 241 -10.36 8.31 44.96
C PRO A 241 -11.42 8.03 43.89
N VAL A 242 -12.69 8.38 44.18
CA VAL A 242 -13.82 8.13 43.27
C VAL A 242 -13.58 8.74 41.89
N GLY A 243 -13.00 9.95 41.83
CA GLY A 243 -12.64 10.59 40.56
C GLY A 243 -11.68 9.76 39.69
N ARG A 244 -10.70 9.08 40.29
CA ARG A 244 -9.78 8.17 39.58
C ARG A 244 -10.51 6.94 39.05
N LEU A 245 -11.51 6.44 39.77
CA LEU A 245 -12.29 5.29 39.32
C LEU A 245 -13.20 5.68 38.15
N VAL A 246 -13.82 6.87 38.21
CA VAL A 246 -14.64 7.41 37.12
C VAL A 246 -13.82 7.58 35.86
N THR A 247 -12.64 8.22 35.92
CA THR A 247 -11.80 8.43 34.73
C THR A 247 -11.31 7.12 34.11
N ARG A 248 -11.02 6.09 34.91
CA ARG A 248 -10.67 4.75 34.41
C ARG A 248 -11.84 4.05 33.70
N VAL A 249 -13.07 4.24 34.16
CA VAL A 249 -14.26 3.61 33.54
C VAL A 249 -14.73 4.40 32.32
N THR A 250 -14.38 5.66 32.18
CA THR A 250 -14.71 6.46 31.00
C THR A 250 -13.61 6.44 29.96
N ASN A 251 -12.43 6.97 30.30
CA ASN A 251 -11.37 7.30 29.34
C ASN A 251 -10.50 6.08 28.99
N ASP A 252 -10.03 5.32 29.98
CA ASP A 252 -9.15 4.18 29.71
C ASP A 252 -9.89 3.09 28.89
N ILE A 253 -11.20 2.93 29.09
CA ILE A 253 -12.03 2.02 28.30
C ILE A 253 -12.17 2.50 26.86
N GLU A 254 -12.22 3.80 26.60
CA GLU A 254 -12.28 4.35 25.24
C GLU A 254 -10.98 4.06 24.48
N ASN A 255 -9.83 4.25 25.13
CA ASN A 255 -8.53 3.91 24.52
C ASN A 255 -8.44 2.41 24.16
N LEU A 256 -9.02 1.53 24.99
CA LEU A 256 -9.12 0.11 24.69
C LEU A 256 -10.01 -0.17 23.47
N ASN A 257 -11.13 0.54 23.34
CA ASN A 257 -12.03 0.45 22.19
C ASN A 257 -11.30 0.82 20.89
N GLU A 258 -10.52 1.91 20.87
CA GLU A 258 -9.72 2.30 19.72
C GLU A 258 -8.67 1.24 19.32
N MET A 259 -8.00 0.63 20.31
CA MET A 259 -7.02 -0.42 20.09
C MET A 259 -7.63 -1.64 19.38
N PHE A 260 -8.83 -2.07 19.79
CA PHE A 260 -9.52 -3.21 19.18
C PHE A 260 -10.08 -2.92 17.79
N LYS A 261 -10.59 -1.70 17.56
CA LYS A 261 -11.24 -1.32 16.30
C LYS A 261 -10.25 -0.97 15.19
N SER A 262 -9.25 -0.15 15.50
CA SER A 262 -8.45 0.51 14.46
C SER A 262 -7.05 -0.05 14.35
N VAL A 263 -6.36 -0.19 15.49
CA VAL A 263 -4.93 -0.48 15.50
C VAL A 263 -4.63 -1.90 15.04
N LEU A 264 -5.24 -2.90 15.68
CA LEU A 264 -4.93 -4.31 15.41
C LEU A 264 -5.31 -4.70 13.98
N ILE A 265 -6.44 -4.18 13.51
CA ILE A 265 -6.99 -4.48 12.18
C ILE A 265 -6.21 -3.77 11.09
N THR A 266 -5.84 -2.50 11.28
CA THR A 266 -4.97 -1.83 10.31
C THR A 266 -3.62 -2.54 10.20
N VAL A 267 -2.97 -2.87 11.32
CA VAL A 267 -1.67 -3.55 11.28
C VAL A 267 -1.75 -4.89 10.54
N PHE A 268 -2.83 -5.65 10.76
CA PHE A 268 -3.07 -6.89 10.04
C PHE A 268 -3.28 -6.65 8.53
N LYS A 269 -4.10 -5.66 8.16
CA LYS A 269 -4.35 -5.25 6.78
C LYS A 269 -3.06 -4.81 6.07
N ASP A 270 -2.27 -3.98 6.73
CA ASP A 270 -0.99 -3.46 6.23
C ASP A 270 -0.02 -4.62 5.97
N LEU A 271 0.11 -5.55 6.92
CA LEU A 271 0.95 -6.73 6.76
C LEU A 271 0.48 -7.60 5.57
N PHE A 272 -0.83 -7.79 5.43
CA PHE A 272 -1.41 -8.57 4.33
C PHE A 272 -1.17 -7.90 2.97
N ILE A 273 -1.37 -6.58 2.87
CA ILE A 273 -1.10 -5.81 1.65
C ILE A 273 0.39 -5.90 1.29
N LEU A 274 1.29 -5.68 2.25
CA LEU A 274 2.74 -5.74 2.00
C LEU A 274 3.15 -7.13 1.49
N LEU A 275 2.67 -8.19 2.15
CA LEU A 275 2.98 -9.57 1.74
C LEU A 275 2.38 -9.90 0.36
N GLY A 276 1.16 -9.45 0.08
CA GLY A 276 0.53 -9.59 -1.23
C GLY A 276 1.28 -8.87 -2.35
N ILE A 277 1.77 -7.64 -2.11
CA ILE A 277 2.62 -6.91 -3.06
C ILE A 277 3.89 -7.70 -3.37
N LEU A 278 4.59 -8.22 -2.35
CA LEU A 278 5.82 -8.99 -2.56
C LEU A 278 5.59 -10.22 -3.43
N ILE A 279 4.51 -10.97 -3.15
CA ILE A 279 4.13 -12.16 -3.95
C ILE A 279 3.81 -11.77 -5.39
N ILE A 280 3.01 -10.72 -5.61
CA ILE A 280 2.61 -10.31 -6.96
C ILE A 280 3.80 -9.79 -7.76
N LEU A 281 4.71 -9.03 -7.15
CA LEU A 281 5.91 -8.54 -7.84
C LEU A 281 6.81 -9.69 -8.29
N LEU A 282 7.03 -10.69 -7.42
CA LEU A 282 7.78 -11.90 -7.76
C LEU A 282 7.11 -12.69 -8.90
N TYR A 283 5.78 -12.80 -8.86
CA TYR A 283 5.01 -13.47 -9.91
C TYR A 283 5.07 -12.73 -11.26
N LEU A 284 5.01 -11.40 -11.25
CA LEU A 284 5.07 -10.60 -12.47
C LEU A 284 6.44 -10.65 -13.14
N ASN A 285 7.52 -10.44 -12.40
CA ASN A 285 8.88 -10.58 -12.89
C ASN A 285 9.88 -10.69 -11.72
N TRP A 286 10.32 -11.91 -11.41
CA TRP A 286 11.23 -12.16 -10.29
C TRP A 286 12.58 -11.42 -10.41
N ARG A 287 13.12 -11.26 -11.64
CA ARG A 287 14.39 -10.55 -11.87
C ARG A 287 14.27 -9.06 -11.52
N LEU A 288 13.19 -8.41 -11.96
CA LEU A 288 12.93 -7.00 -11.65
C LEU A 288 12.57 -6.82 -10.15
N ALA A 289 11.80 -7.76 -9.59
CA ALA A 289 11.40 -7.74 -8.19
C ALA A 289 12.60 -7.81 -7.23
N ILE A 290 13.58 -8.69 -7.49
CA ILE A 290 14.82 -8.76 -6.68
C ILE A 290 15.52 -7.40 -6.66
N ILE A 291 15.58 -6.71 -7.80
CA ILE A 291 16.23 -5.40 -7.85
C ILE A 291 15.45 -4.39 -7.00
N CYS A 292 14.12 -4.37 -7.07
CA CYS A 292 13.32 -3.56 -6.15
C CYS A 292 13.55 -3.94 -4.68
N PHE A 293 13.71 -5.23 -4.39
CA PHE A 293 13.92 -5.71 -3.03
C PHE A 293 15.27 -5.28 -2.44
N THR A 294 16.25 -4.90 -3.27
CA THR A 294 17.51 -4.31 -2.77
C THR A 294 17.30 -2.99 -2.02
N LEU A 295 16.22 -2.25 -2.30
CA LEU A 295 15.86 -1.02 -1.60
C LEU A 295 15.22 -1.31 -0.23
N LEU A 296 14.62 -2.48 -0.03
CA LEU A 296 13.90 -2.83 1.20
C LEU A 296 14.80 -2.80 2.44
N PRO A 297 16.00 -3.43 2.47
CA PRO A 297 16.89 -3.35 3.62
C PRO A 297 17.24 -1.91 4.03
N VAL A 298 17.46 -1.03 3.06
CA VAL A 298 17.75 0.39 3.31
C VAL A 298 16.55 1.06 3.96
N ILE A 299 15.35 0.84 3.42
CA ILE A 299 14.10 1.39 3.96
C ILE A 299 13.84 0.88 5.37
N PHE A 300 14.01 -0.42 5.62
CA PHE A 300 13.85 -1.00 6.96
C PHE A 300 14.85 -0.42 7.95
N CYS A 301 16.11 -0.26 7.55
CA CYS A 301 17.16 0.35 8.37
C CYS A 301 16.80 1.79 8.76
N VAL A 302 16.45 2.62 7.77
CA VAL A 302 16.02 4.01 7.99
C VAL A 302 14.79 4.05 8.90
N THR A 303 13.77 3.25 8.60
CA THR A 303 12.54 3.19 9.41
C THR A 303 12.85 2.80 10.86
N PHE A 304 13.75 1.85 11.08
CA PHE A 304 14.14 1.42 12.42
C PHE A 304 14.88 2.52 13.20
N ILE A 305 15.82 3.21 12.56
CA ILE A 305 16.55 4.34 13.15
C ILE A 305 15.58 5.44 13.55
N PHE A 306 14.71 5.88 12.62
CA PHE A 306 13.74 6.94 12.88
C PHE A 306 12.70 6.54 13.93
N SER A 307 12.25 5.28 13.93
CA SER A 307 11.33 4.75 14.95
C SER A 307 11.94 4.80 16.36
N SER A 308 13.23 4.52 16.48
CA SER A 308 13.96 4.64 17.74
C SER A 308 14.06 6.10 18.21
N MET A 309 14.43 7.00 17.31
CA MET A 309 14.52 8.44 17.59
C MET A 309 13.16 9.04 17.98
N ALA A 310 12.09 8.67 17.27
CA ALA A 310 10.74 9.11 17.56
C ALA A 310 10.33 8.70 18.98
N ARG A 311 10.54 7.42 19.34
CA ARG A 311 10.23 6.88 20.67
C ARG A 311 10.94 7.64 21.78
N GLU A 312 12.22 7.97 21.58
CA GLU A 312 12.99 8.79 22.51
C GLU A 312 12.40 10.20 22.66
N ALA A 313 12.12 10.88 21.54
CA ALA A 313 11.54 12.23 21.55
C ALA A 313 10.17 12.26 22.26
N PHE A 314 9.30 11.27 22.01
CA PHE A 314 8.02 11.14 22.71
C PHE A 314 8.18 10.89 24.21
N ARG A 315 9.17 10.08 24.61
CA ARG A 315 9.44 9.84 26.03
C ARG A 315 9.87 11.14 26.72
N GLN A 316 10.74 11.92 26.07
CA GLN A 316 11.19 13.22 26.58
C GLN A 316 10.05 14.24 26.68
N LEU A 317 9.22 14.36 25.64
CA LEU A 317 8.06 15.25 25.64
C LEU A 317 7.06 14.89 26.75
N ARG A 318 6.77 13.60 26.95
CA ARG A 318 5.89 13.16 28.04
C ARG A 318 6.47 13.51 29.41
N ALA A 319 7.77 13.32 29.60
CA ALA A 319 8.43 13.72 30.84
C ALA A 319 8.34 15.23 31.10
N THR A 320 8.49 16.09 30.08
CA THR A 320 8.36 17.55 30.25
C THR A 320 6.91 17.98 30.50
N VAL A 321 5.93 17.34 29.87
CA VAL A 321 4.50 17.57 30.16
C VAL A 321 4.17 17.18 31.60
N ALA A 322 4.67 16.05 32.09
CA ALA A 322 4.48 15.64 33.48
C ALA A 322 5.08 16.65 34.47
N LYS A 323 6.28 17.20 34.18
CA LYS A 323 6.87 18.29 34.97
C LYS A 323 5.99 19.54 34.99
N ILE A 324 5.45 19.95 33.84
CA ILE A 324 4.52 21.09 33.75
C ILE A 324 3.30 20.85 34.64
N ASN A 325 2.68 19.68 34.53
CA ASN A 325 1.48 19.34 35.31
C ASN A 325 1.77 19.33 36.81
N GLY A 326 2.89 18.73 37.23
CA GLY A 326 3.31 18.75 38.63
C GLY A 326 3.58 20.16 39.15
N PHE A 327 4.29 20.99 38.37
CA PHE A 327 4.57 22.38 38.73
C PHE A 327 3.27 23.19 38.88
N LEU A 328 2.36 23.09 37.91
CA LEU A 328 1.09 23.81 37.97
C LEU A 328 0.22 23.34 39.13
N GLN A 329 0.15 22.03 39.38
CA GLN A 329 -0.65 21.48 40.49
C GLN A 329 -0.17 22.04 41.85
N GLU A 330 1.14 22.03 42.10
CA GLU A 330 1.73 22.53 43.34
C GLU A 330 1.50 24.04 43.51
N ARG A 331 1.68 24.82 42.44
CA ARG A 331 1.55 26.28 42.49
C ARG A 331 0.11 26.77 42.55
N ILE A 332 -0.82 26.13 41.85
CA ILE A 332 -2.25 26.46 41.94
C ILE A 332 -2.79 26.13 43.34
N SER A 333 -2.42 24.97 43.89
CA SER A 333 -2.82 24.59 45.25
C SER A 333 -2.21 25.51 46.32
N GLY A 334 -0.97 25.97 46.10
CA GLY A 334 -0.24 26.86 46.99
C GLY A 334 -0.35 28.36 46.68
N MET A 335 -1.31 28.78 45.84
CA MET A 335 -1.34 30.14 45.29
C MET A 335 -1.39 31.22 46.38
N GLN A 336 -2.16 31.00 47.44
CA GLN A 336 -2.25 31.92 48.58
C GLN A 336 -0.88 32.13 49.25
N VAL A 337 -0.09 31.06 49.43
CA VAL A 337 1.26 31.17 50.01
C VAL A 337 2.17 31.97 49.08
N ILE A 338 2.11 31.73 47.77
CA ILE A 338 2.91 32.48 46.80
C ILE A 338 2.60 33.98 46.85
N GLN A 339 1.31 34.34 46.95
CA GLN A 339 0.85 35.73 47.05
C GLN A 339 1.25 36.39 48.38
N LEU A 340 1.12 35.67 49.50
CA LEU A 340 1.52 36.16 50.82
C LEU A 340 3.02 36.52 50.87
N PHE A 341 3.85 35.78 50.14
CA PHE A 341 5.29 36.05 50.04
C PHE A 341 5.68 36.89 48.82
N VAL A 342 4.72 37.35 48.00
CA VAL A 342 4.92 38.15 46.78
C VAL A 342 5.96 37.50 45.84
N ARG A 343 5.82 36.19 45.60
CA ARG A 343 6.75 35.37 44.80
C ARG A 343 6.22 35.01 43.40
N GLU A 344 5.15 35.63 42.92
CA GLU A 344 4.50 35.30 41.65
C GLU A 344 5.46 35.41 40.47
N LYS A 345 6.21 36.50 40.37
CA LYS A 345 7.19 36.71 39.28
C LYS A 345 8.28 35.63 39.30
N PHE A 346 8.80 35.30 40.47
CA PHE A 346 9.80 34.24 40.64
C PHE A 346 9.27 32.87 40.17
N GLN A 347 8.00 32.55 40.50
CA GLN A 347 7.37 31.32 40.05
C GLN A 347 7.07 31.33 38.54
N MET A 348 6.71 32.48 37.98
CA MET A 348 6.53 32.63 36.53
C MET A 348 7.85 32.42 35.77
N ASP A 349 8.95 32.96 36.27
CA ASP A 349 10.28 32.73 35.68
C ASP A 349 10.70 31.26 35.76
N ALA A 350 10.37 30.57 36.86
CA ALA A 350 10.58 29.14 37.00
C ALA A 350 9.71 28.33 36.02
N PHE A 351 8.44 28.69 35.86
CA PHE A 351 7.54 28.08 34.89
C PHE A 351 8.05 28.26 33.45
N SER A 352 8.52 29.46 33.10
CA SER A 352 9.06 29.78 31.78
C SER A 352 10.19 28.83 31.38
N ARG A 353 11.08 28.47 32.31
CA ARG A 353 12.15 27.48 32.06
C ARG A 353 11.60 26.09 31.75
N ILE A 354 10.66 25.59 32.54
CA ILE A 354 10.04 24.27 32.34
C ILE A 354 9.23 24.25 31.03
N ASN A 355 8.52 25.33 30.73
CA ASN A 355 7.78 25.48 29.50
C ASN A 355 8.71 25.51 28.28
N HIS A 356 9.88 26.15 28.39
CA HIS A 356 10.89 26.12 27.34
C HIS A 356 11.48 24.71 27.14
N GLU A 357 11.74 23.95 28.20
CA GLU A 357 12.13 22.52 28.07
C GLU A 357 11.08 21.72 27.29
N ASN A 358 9.79 21.94 27.56
CA ASN A 358 8.69 21.31 26.84
C ASN A 358 8.64 21.72 25.37
N TYR A 359 8.84 23.01 25.07
CA TYR A 359 8.96 23.50 23.71
C TYR A 359 10.11 22.82 22.95
N LEU A 360 11.29 22.72 23.55
CA LEU A 360 12.45 22.06 22.94
C LEU A 360 12.20 20.57 22.71
N ALA A 361 11.57 19.88 23.66
CA ALA A 361 11.18 18.47 23.51
C ALA A 361 10.17 18.28 22.37
N GLY A 362 9.17 19.15 22.26
CA GLY A 362 8.20 19.15 21.17
C GLY A 362 8.86 19.43 19.82
N MET A 363 9.80 20.37 19.77
CA MET A 363 10.57 20.66 18.55
C MET A 363 11.46 19.50 18.13
N LYS A 364 12.04 18.78 19.08
CA LYS A 364 12.79 17.54 18.79
C LYS A 364 11.88 16.48 18.17
N GLN A 365 10.68 16.27 18.70
CA GLN A 365 9.70 15.35 18.12
C GLN A 365 9.35 15.76 16.68
N ILE A 366 8.98 17.03 16.46
CA ILE A 366 8.61 17.54 15.14
C ILE A 366 9.75 17.35 14.14
N ARG A 367 11.00 17.63 14.54
CA ARG A 367 12.17 17.44 13.67
C ARG A 367 12.34 16.00 13.21
N VAL A 368 12.04 15.01 14.05
CA VAL A 368 12.10 13.59 13.66
C VAL A 368 11.09 13.30 12.55
N PHE A 369 9.84 13.76 12.68
CA PHE A 369 8.80 13.56 11.66
C PHE A 369 9.07 14.35 10.37
N ALA A 370 9.52 15.60 10.52
CA ALA A 370 9.83 16.49 9.40
C ALA A 370 10.98 15.96 8.53
N LEU A 371 11.85 15.11 9.07
CA LEU A 371 12.90 14.43 8.30
C LEU A 371 12.44 13.07 7.78
N PHE A 372 11.66 12.31 8.56
CA PHE A 372 11.21 10.97 8.18
C PHE A 372 10.32 10.98 6.93
N MET A 373 9.28 11.83 6.90
CA MET A 373 8.30 11.83 5.82
C MET A 373 8.93 12.17 4.45
N PRO A 374 9.73 13.25 4.32
CA PRO A 374 10.42 13.53 3.06
C PRO A 374 11.46 12.47 2.69
N ALA A 375 12.15 11.86 3.66
CA ALA A 375 13.09 10.79 3.38
C ALA A 375 12.37 9.57 2.74
N MET A 376 11.23 9.18 3.29
CA MET A 376 10.42 8.09 2.73
C MET A 376 9.90 8.40 1.32
N GLU A 377 9.50 9.65 1.06
CA GLU A 377 9.07 10.10 -0.26
C GLU A 377 10.22 10.15 -1.27
N LEU A 378 11.41 10.56 -0.83
CA LEU A 378 12.64 10.50 -1.64
C LEU A 378 12.97 9.04 -2.01
N PHE A 379 12.92 8.11 -1.06
CA PHE A 379 13.16 6.68 -1.35
C PHE A 379 12.12 6.10 -2.29
N SER A 380 10.84 6.46 -2.13
CA SER A 380 9.78 6.08 -3.06
C SER A 380 10.04 6.61 -4.46
N SER A 381 10.44 7.88 -4.59
CA SER A 381 10.77 8.50 -5.87
C SER A 381 12.01 7.88 -6.51
N LEU A 382 13.05 7.59 -5.74
CA LEU A 382 14.24 6.89 -6.21
C LEU A 382 13.92 5.46 -6.67
N ALA A 383 13.06 4.74 -5.96
CA ALA A 383 12.62 3.41 -6.35
C ALA A 383 11.89 3.43 -7.71
N VAL A 384 11.00 4.41 -7.90
CA VAL A 384 10.30 4.63 -9.17
C VAL A 384 11.28 5.04 -10.28
N ALA A 385 12.22 5.96 -10.00
CA ALA A 385 13.22 6.38 -10.97
C ALA A 385 14.11 5.21 -11.41
N PHE A 386 14.55 4.38 -10.46
CA PHE A 386 15.33 3.18 -10.75
C PHE A 386 14.53 2.17 -11.59
N LEU A 387 13.25 1.97 -11.26
CA LEU A 387 12.34 1.14 -12.05
C LEU A 387 12.17 1.65 -13.48
N ILE A 388 11.97 2.96 -13.67
CA ILE A 388 11.84 3.56 -14.99
C ILE A 388 13.14 3.41 -15.78
N TRP A 389 14.30 3.65 -15.16
CA TRP A 389 15.60 3.51 -15.83
C TRP A 389 15.87 2.07 -16.27
N HIS A 390 15.87 1.12 -15.33
CA HIS A 390 16.23 -0.26 -15.61
C HIS A 390 15.09 -1.04 -16.29
N GLY A 391 13.87 -0.85 -15.82
CA GLY A 391 12.68 -1.47 -16.40
C GLY A 391 12.31 -0.88 -17.76
N GLY A 392 12.45 0.43 -17.95
CA GLY A 392 12.23 1.09 -19.24
C GLY A 392 13.19 0.60 -20.32
N GLY A 393 14.47 0.42 -19.98
CA GLY A 393 15.43 -0.24 -20.87
C GLY A 393 14.96 -1.63 -21.33
N LYS A 394 14.41 -2.43 -20.40
CA LYS A 394 13.84 -3.76 -20.70
C LYS A 394 12.53 -3.69 -21.50
N VAL A 395 11.77 -2.61 -21.39
CA VAL A 395 10.58 -2.37 -22.24
C VAL A 395 11.00 -2.03 -23.67
N ILE A 396 12.03 -1.20 -23.85
CA ILE A 396 12.60 -0.88 -25.18
C ILE A 396 13.19 -2.15 -25.80
N GLN A 397 13.81 -2.99 -24.99
CA GLN A 397 14.29 -4.32 -25.37
C GLN A 397 13.16 -5.37 -25.36
N GLU A 398 11.89 -5.02 -25.22
CA GLU A 398 10.72 -5.93 -25.30
C GLU A 398 10.77 -7.19 -24.41
N GLU A 399 11.66 -7.21 -23.42
CA GLU A 399 11.75 -8.26 -22.39
C GLU A 399 10.66 -8.05 -21.33
N LEU A 400 10.10 -6.84 -21.24
CA LEU A 400 9.08 -6.42 -20.30
C LEU A 400 7.99 -5.64 -21.06
N THR A 401 6.71 -5.73 -20.66
CA THR A 401 5.71 -4.80 -21.21
C THR A 401 5.74 -3.51 -20.44
N LEU A 402 5.30 -2.45 -21.13
CA LEU A 402 4.91 -1.21 -20.49
C LEU A 402 3.90 -1.43 -19.36
N GLY A 403 2.86 -2.26 -19.54
CA GLY A 403 1.88 -2.50 -18.48
C GLY A 403 2.48 -3.17 -17.26
N THR A 404 3.41 -4.13 -17.43
CA THR A 404 4.11 -4.71 -16.28
C THR A 404 4.94 -3.65 -15.57
N LEU A 405 5.67 -2.79 -16.29
CA LEU A 405 6.43 -1.69 -15.67
C LEU A 405 5.51 -0.73 -14.89
N VAL A 406 4.38 -0.34 -15.47
CA VAL A 406 3.38 0.52 -14.81
C VAL A 406 2.82 -0.14 -13.55
N ALA A 407 2.47 -1.43 -13.61
CA ALA A 407 2.05 -2.18 -12.42
C ALA A 407 3.14 -2.22 -11.34
N PHE A 408 4.41 -2.44 -11.71
CA PHE A 408 5.53 -2.39 -10.77
C PHE A 408 5.63 -1.02 -10.07
N ILE A 409 5.52 0.07 -10.82
CA ILE A 409 5.52 1.43 -10.26
C ILE A 409 4.37 1.60 -9.27
N SER A 410 3.15 1.21 -9.64
CA SER A 410 1.98 1.30 -8.76
C SER A 410 2.12 0.45 -7.50
N TYR A 411 2.59 -0.80 -7.62
CA TYR A 411 2.79 -1.68 -6.48
C TYR A 411 3.88 -1.17 -5.53
N ILE A 412 4.98 -0.61 -6.06
CA ILE A 412 6.00 0.03 -5.23
C ILE A 412 5.42 1.23 -4.48
N GLN A 413 4.70 2.12 -5.14
CA GLN A 413 4.06 3.25 -4.46
C GLN A 413 3.07 2.79 -3.38
N MET A 414 2.29 1.74 -3.65
CA MET A 414 1.40 1.11 -2.68
C MET A 414 2.17 0.51 -1.48
N PHE A 415 3.36 -0.04 -1.70
CA PHE A 415 4.20 -0.62 -0.66
C PHE A 415 4.71 0.43 0.34
N PHE A 416 5.01 1.64 -0.13
CA PHE A 416 5.47 2.74 0.73
C PHE A 416 4.37 3.33 1.63
N LYS A 417 3.09 3.13 1.32
CA LYS A 417 1.99 3.69 2.12
C LYS A 417 1.88 3.03 3.50
N PRO A 418 1.73 1.69 3.64
CA PRO A 418 1.68 1.04 4.95
C PRO A 418 2.90 1.31 5.84
N ILE A 419 4.09 1.44 5.26
CA ILE A 419 5.31 1.74 6.03
C ILE A 419 5.22 3.11 6.70
N ARG A 420 4.65 4.11 6.01
CA ARG A 420 4.39 5.44 6.57
C ARG A 420 3.30 5.38 7.65
N ASP A 421 2.20 4.70 7.35
CA ASP A 421 1.06 4.57 8.26
C ASP A 421 1.45 3.85 9.57
N ILE A 422 2.28 2.80 9.49
CA ILE A 422 2.81 2.09 10.67
C ILE A 422 3.66 3.02 11.53
N SER A 423 4.54 3.82 10.93
CA SER A 423 5.37 4.79 11.68
C SER A 423 4.53 5.86 12.38
N GLU A 424 3.39 6.26 11.81
CA GLU A 424 2.45 7.20 12.43
C GLU A 424 1.62 6.52 13.54
N LYS A 425 1.09 5.32 13.30
CA LYS A 425 0.19 4.59 14.21
C LYS A 425 0.90 3.92 15.38
N TYR A 426 2.16 3.54 15.24
CA TYR A 426 2.97 3.02 16.34
C TYR A 426 3.07 4.02 17.51
N ASN A 427 2.83 5.32 17.24
CA ASN A 427 2.79 6.38 18.24
C ASN A 427 1.50 6.35 19.08
N ILE A 428 0.38 5.88 18.52
CA ILE A 428 -0.91 5.76 19.23
C ILE A 428 -0.88 4.58 20.21
N MET A 429 -0.20 3.48 19.87
CA MET A 429 -0.09 2.29 20.75
C MET A 429 0.71 2.51 22.05
N GLN A 430 1.39 3.65 22.20
CA GLN A 430 2.15 3.99 23.40
C GLN A 430 1.48 5.05 24.27
N LEU A 431 0.37 5.62 23.82
CA LEU A 431 -0.54 6.44 24.63
C LEU A 431 -1.49 5.49 25.36
#